data_AF-A0AAJ8E451-F1
#
_entry.id   AF-A0AAJ8E451-F1
#
_cell.length_a   1.000
_cell.length_b   1.000
_cell.length_c   1.000
_cell.angle_alpha   90.00
_cell.angle_beta   90.00
_cell.angle_gamma   90.00
#
_symmetry.space_group_name_H-M   'P 1'
#
loop_
_entity.id
_entity.type
_entity.pdbx_description
1 polymer ?
#
loop_
_entity_poly.entity_id
_entity_poly.type
_entity_poly.pdbx_seq_one_letter_code
_entity_poly.pdbx_strand_id
1 'polypeptide(L)'
;MQSKYYCIGAGFCGTVWTLAEVGLAIKREDGGPDRSLANDYAMNQRVLRCLSRLTDIKSRRSINYQAFPQVRVSQCHRFIPPSDRWWSENLPLFPSQHSPCNAIVSDRIPPFPEQTRELIVNKYFNPKIQMEILTTAANRDCLIRPYLDQMEDIGISIENMQKYARMMGEALATLHWLGEMDGNDIEFVLAPLPFDEQQPNTDLITDVLGQHTMWMLDFDLCQPMPMSDDGVQQAVTAFWRNDPFYPRPQRELWDVFREQYLITSETIISGYNQVDIDQRLSLARRFIELIETN
;
A
#
# COMPACT_ATOMS: atom_id res chain seq x y z
N MET A 1 34.66 -1.63 8.42
CA MET A 1 34.02 -0.36 8.02
C MET A 1 32.74 -0.21 8.81
N GLN A 2 32.36 1.01 9.20
CA GLN A 2 31.04 1.25 9.80
C GLN A 2 29.97 1.00 8.73
N SER A 3 28.95 0.21 9.08
CA SER A 3 27.80 0.00 8.19
C SER A 3 27.15 1.36 7.86
N LYS A 4 26.79 1.54 6.58
CA LYS A 4 26.10 2.75 6.11
C LYS A 4 24.61 2.51 5.91
N TYR A 5 24.20 1.29 5.58
CA TYR A 5 22.79 0.94 5.55
C TYR A 5 22.25 0.80 6.96
N TYR A 6 21.11 1.40 7.24
CA TYR A 6 20.34 1.14 8.46
C TYR A 6 18.98 0.55 8.09
N CYS A 7 18.48 -0.30 8.98
CA CYS A 7 17.21 -1.00 8.80
C CYS A 7 16.06 -0.05 9.16
N ILE A 8 15.06 0.03 8.28
CA ILE A 8 13.88 0.89 8.42
C ILE A 8 12.58 0.09 8.51
N GLY A 9 12.65 -1.22 8.36
CA GLY A 9 11.50 -2.11 8.46
C GLY A 9 11.91 -3.57 8.38
N ALA A 10 11.17 -4.43 9.06
CA ALA A 10 11.33 -5.86 8.99
C ALA A 10 9.95 -6.51 9.08
N GLY A 11 9.71 -7.52 8.24
CA GLY A 11 8.47 -8.27 8.22
C GLY A 11 8.72 -9.68 7.71
N PHE A 12 7.64 -10.39 7.43
CA PHE A 12 7.75 -11.79 7.01
C PHE A 12 8.41 -11.96 5.63
N CYS A 13 8.32 -10.96 4.74
CA CYS A 13 9.06 -10.90 3.46
C CYS A 13 10.57 -10.72 3.61
N GLY A 14 11.03 -10.22 4.76
CA GLY A 14 12.42 -9.85 5.01
C GLY A 14 12.56 -8.42 5.49
N THR A 15 13.73 -7.84 5.23
CA THR A 15 14.17 -6.56 5.82
C THR A 15 14.29 -5.44 4.79
N VAL A 16 14.04 -4.21 5.22
CA VAL A 16 14.09 -3.00 4.38
C VAL A 16 15.18 -2.07 4.91
N TRP A 17 16.03 -1.58 4.02
CA TRP A 17 17.22 -0.81 4.38
C TRP A 17 17.35 0.47 3.55
N THR A 18 18.01 1.48 4.09
CA THR A 18 18.34 2.70 3.34
C THR A 18 19.69 3.28 3.75
N LEU A 19 20.27 4.14 2.90
CA LEU A 19 21.51 4.87 3.17
C LEU A 19 21.28 6.27 3.73
N ALA A 20 20.08 6.84 3.54
CA ALA A 20 19.82 8.24 3.83
C ALA A 20 18.33 8.48 4.11
N GLU A 21 18.04 9.62 4.74
CA GLU A 21 16.67 10.05 5.08
C GLU A 21 15.78 10.24 3.85
N VAL A 22 16.35 10.58 2.69
CA VAL A 22 15.66 10.71 1.41
C VAL A 22 16.35 9.83 0.37
N GLY A 23 15.58 9.23 -0.53
CA GLY A 23 16.08 8.47 -1.66
C GLY A 23 15.48 7.07 -1.75
N LEU A 24 16.34 6.06 -1.83
CA LEU A 24 15.97 4.68 -2.15
C LEU A 24 15.84 3.80 -0.90
N ALA A 25 14.97 2.82 -0.98
CA ALA A 25 14.86 1.69 -0.07
C ALA A 25 15.27 0.40 -0.77
N ILE A 26 15.93 -0.48 -0.01
CA ILE A 26 16.36 -1.80 -0.44
C ILE A 26 15.61 -2.84 0.38
N LYS A 27 14.64 -3.54 -0.23
CA LYS A 27 13.96 -4.69 0.38
C LYS A 27 14.77 -5.95 0.07
N ARG A 28 15.13 -6.72 1.09
CA ARG A 28 15.93 -7.96 0.97
C ARG A 28 15.04 -9.16 1.26
N GLU A 29 15.20 -10.23 0.47
CA GLU A 29 14.52 -11.51 0.66
C GLU A 29 15.26 -12.36 1.70
N ASP A 30 15.26 -11.88 2.94
CA ASP A 30 15.81 -12.58 4.10
C ASP A 30 14.73 -12.92 5.15
N GLY A 31 13.49 -13.06 4.67
CA GLY A 31 12.32 -13.46 5.44
C GLY A 31 11.97 -14.94 5.34
N GLY A 32 10.67 -15.24 5.48
CA GLY A 32 10.13 -16.60 5.43
C GLY A 32 10.20 -17.25 4.03
N PRO A 33 10.23 -18.58 3.94
CA PRO A 33 10.45 -19.32 2.69
C PRO A 33 9.28 -19.22 1.69
N ASP A 34 8.08 -18.87 2.15
CA ASP A 34 6.87 -18.78 1.33
C ASP A 34 6.66 -17.39 0.69
N ARG A 35 7.66 -16.51 0.77
CA ARG A 35 7.61 -15.13 0.26
C ARG A 35 8.49 -14.98 -0.97
N SER A 36 8.09 -14.11 -1.90
CA SER A 36 8.79 -13.96 -3.18
C SER A 36 8.95 -12.50 -3.60
N LEU A 37 10.14 -11.94 -3.43
CA LEU A 37 10.48 -10.61 -3.95
C LEU A 37 10.47 -10.57 -5.48
N ALA A 38 10.69 -11.70 -6.15
CA ALA A 38 10.52 -11.76 -7.60
C ALA A 38 9.05 -11.51 -7.99
N ASN A 39 8.10 -12.10 -7.26
CA ASN A 39 6.68 -11.84 -7.46
C ASN A 39 6.31 -10.41 -7.03
N ASP A 40 6.80 -9.94 -5.88
CA ASP A 40 6.58 -8.57 -5.39
C ASP A 40 7.00 -7.54 -6.45
N TYR A 41 8.19 -7.72 -7.02
CA TYR A 41 8.68 -6.87 -8.11
C TYR A 41 7.73 -6.92 -9.32
N ALA A 42 7.37 -8.11 -9.80
CA ALA A 42 6.51 -8.25 -10.98
C ALA A 42 5.12 -7.65 -10.77
N MET A 43 4.51 -7.89 -9.61
CA MET A 43 3.19 -7.38 -9.26
C MET A 43 3.23 -5.87 -9.01
N ASN A 44 4.21 -5.33 -8.31
CA ASN A 44 4.40 -3.89 -8.14
C ASN A 44 4.45 -3.16 -9.51
N GLN A 45 5.25 -3.67 -10.46
CA GLN A 45 5.30 -3.11 -11.82
C GLN A 45 3.93 -3.14 -12.52
N ARG A 46 3.15 -4.20 -12.31
CA ARG A 46 1.79 -4.32 -12.86
C ARG A 46 0.86 -3.30 -12.21
N VAL A 47 0.91 -3.14 -10.90
CA VAL A 47 0.13 -2.15 -10.14
C VAL A 47 0.43 -0.73 -10.61
N LEU A 48 1.69 -0.34 -10.74
CA LEU A 48 2.07 0.99 -11.23
C LEU A 48 1.49 1.29 -12.61
N ARG A 49 1.56 0.32 -13.54
CA ARG A 49 0.93 0.45 -14.87
C ARG A 49 -0.58 0.61 -14.79
N CYS A 50 -1.25 -0.12 -13.89
CA CYS A 50 -2.69 -0.03 -13.72
C CYS A 50 -3.10 1.31 -13.11
N LEU A 51 -2.41 1.80 -12.10
CA LEU A 51 -2.68 3.11 -11.51
C LEU A 51 -2.50 4.25 -12.53
N SER A 52 -1.44 4.22 -13.33
CA SER A 52 -1.24 5.17 -14.43
C SER A 52 -2.39 5.12 -15.46
N ARG A 53 -2.84 3.91 -15.83
CA ARG A 53 -3.97 3.74 -16.75
C ARG A 53 -5.29 4.23 -16.15
N LEU A 54 -5.51 4.08 -14.84
CA LEU A 54 -6.68 4.65 -14.17
C LEU A 54 -6.67 6.18 -14.25
N THR A 55 -5.52 6.82 -14.02
CA THR A 55 -5.35 8.27 -14.17
C THR A 55 -5.73 8.74 -15.57
N ASP A 56 -5.34 8.00 -16.61
CA ASP A 56 -5.73 8.29 -18.00
C ASP A 56 -7.25 8.18 -18.22
N ILE A 57 -7.89 7.15 -17.65
CA ILE A 57 -9.35 6.95 -17.74
C ILE A 57 -10.09 8.12 -17.08
N LYS A 58 -9.66 8.52 -15.88
CA LYS A 58 -10.24 9.66 -15.14
C LYS A 58 -10.10 10.96 -15.92
N SER A 59 -8.92 11.21 -16.48
CA SER A 59 -8.64 12.38 -17.32
C SER A 59 -9.57 12.48 -18.52
N ARG A 60 -9.75 11.37 -19.27
CA ARG A 60 -10.58 11.35 -20.49
C ARG A 60 -12.06 11.57 -20.21
N ARG A 61 -12.55 11.09 -19.06
CA ARG A 61 -13.96 11.22 -18.67
C ARG A 61 -14.27 12.52 -17.94
N SER A 62 -13.29 13.42 -17.78
CA SER A 62 -13.45 14.66 -16.98
C SER A 62 -13.99 14.40 -15.57
N ILE A 63 -13.58 13.28 -14.98
CA ILE A 63 -14.01 12.89 -13.64
C ILE A 63 -13.36 13.83 -12.62
N ASN A 64 -14.14 14.35 -11.67
CA ASN A 64 -13.60 15.18 -10.60
C ASN A 64 -12.68 14.35 -9.70
N TYR A 65 -11.38 14.67 -9.71
CA TYR A 65 -10.36 14.00 -8.89
C TYR A 65 -10.64 14.06 -7.39
N GLN A 66 -11.36 15.08 -6.89
CA GLN A 66 -11.73 15.14 -5.46
C GLN A 66 -12.68 14.01 -5.04
N ALA A 67 -13.46 13.47 -5.98
CA ALA A 67 -14.37 12.36 -5.74
C ALA A 67 -13.72 10.97 -5.97
N PHE A 68 -12.49 10.92 -6.47
CA PHE A 68 -11.81 9.69 -6.88
C PHE A 68 -10.34 9.71 -6.45
N PRO A 69 -10.08 9.57 -5.14
CA PRO A 69 -8.73 9.66 -4.61
C PRO A 69 -7.94 8.38 -4.89
N GLN A 70 -6.68 8.50 -5.29
CA GLN A 70 -5.83 7.37 -5.67
C GLN A 70 -4.74 7.09 -4.62
N VAL A 71 -4.52 5.80 -4.30
CA VAL A 71 -3.39 5.40 -3.45
C VAL A 71 -2.06 5.57 -4.18
N ARG A 72 -1.00 5.81 -3.41
CA ARG A 72 0.37 5.83 -3.93
C ARG A 72 1.03 4.46 -3.83
N VAL A 73 1.92 4.18 -4.76
CA VAL A 73 2.79 3.00 -4.74
C VAL A 73 4.20 3.48 -5.03
N SER A 74 5.17 2.97 -4.27
CA SER A 74 6.59 3.33 -4.47
C SER A 74 7.04 2.88 -5.85
N GLN A 75 7.76 3.75 -6.57
CA GLN A 75 8.37 3.34 -7.84
C GLN A 75 9.38 2.24 -7.54
N CYS A 76 9.14 1.08 -8.13
CA CYS A 76 10.04 -0.05 -8.04
C CYS A 76 10.99 0.03 -9.23
N HIS A 77 12.29 0.20 -8.98
CA HIS A 77 13.27 0.54 -10.02
C HIS A 77 13.98 -0.68 -10.57
N ARG A 78 14.32 -1.64 -9.70
CA ARG A 78 15.17 -2.76 -10.08
C ARG A 78 15.01 -3.96 -9.15
N PHE A 79 15.00 -5.14 -9.75
CA PHE A 79 15.23 -6.41 -9.07
C PHE A 79 16.72 -6.80 -9.15
N ILE A 80 17.29 -7.26 -8.04
CA ILE A 80 18.70 -7.60 -7.89
C ILE A 80 18.81 -9.06 -7.43
N PRO A 81 19.24 -9.99 -8.29
CA PRO A 81 19.48 -11.37 -7.89
C PRO A 81 20.77 -11.51 -7.04
N PRO A 82 20.95 -12.63 -6.30
CA PRO A 82 22.14 -12.89 -5.48
C PRO A 82 23.47 -12.83 -6.27
N SER A 83 23.43 -13.13 -7.57
CA SER A 83 24.60 -13.15 -8.46
C SER A 83 24.96 -11.77 -9.05
N ASP A 84 24.16 -10.72 -8.79
CA ASP A 84 24.39 -9.40 -9.36
C ASP A 84 25.65 -8.73 -8.75
N ARG A 85 26.45 -8.09 -9.61
CA ARG A 85 27.65 -7.34 -9.20
C ARG A 85 27.37 -6.23 -8.19
N TRP A 86 26.13 -5.75 -8.12
CA TRP A 86 25.70 -4.76 -7.14
C TRP A 86 26.03 -5.19 -5.70
N TRP A 87 25.94 -6.48 -5.40
CA TRP A 87 26.29 -7.03 -4.09
C TRP A 87 27.78 -6.86 -3.76
N SER A 88 28.69 -6.95 -4.73
CA SER A 88 30.13 -6.74 -4.49
C SER A 88 30.42 -5.33 -3.97
N GLU A 89 29.66 -4.33 -4.45
CA GLU A 89 29.83 -2.93 -4.07
C GLU A 89 29.03 -2.57 -2.81
N ASN A 90 27.86 -3.18 -2.60
CA ASN A 90 26.92 -2.76 -1.56
C ASN A 90 26.90 -3.68 -0.33
N LEU A 91 27.23 -4.97 -0.45
CA LEU A 91 27.24 -5.89 0.69
C LEU A 91 28.11 -5.40 1.86
N PRO A 92 29.32 -4.85 1.63
CA PRO A 92 30.16 -4.32 2.72
C PRO A 92 29.56 -3.10 3.46
N LEU A 93 28.51 -2.49 2.91
CA LEU A 93 27.82 -1.35 3.52
C LEU A 93 26.71 -1.77 4.49
N PHE A 94 26.20 -3.00 4.38
CA PHE A 94 25.26 -3.56 5.34
C PHE A 94 25.97 -3.97 6.64
N PRO A 95 25.25 -4.18 7.75
CA PRO A 95 25.83 -4.78 8.95
C PRO A 95 26.48 -6.13 8.64
N SER A 96 27.47 -6.52 9.44
CA SER A 96 28.11 -7.83 9.29
C SER A 96 27.07 -8.96 9.39
N GLN A 97 27.30 -10.08 8.69
CA GLN A 97 26.52 -11.33 8.66
C GLN A 97 25.50 -11.47 7.53
N HIS A 98 25.35 -10.48 6.66
CA HIS A 98 24.52 -10.64 5.46
C HIS A 98 25.28 -11.34 4.32
N SER A 99 24.54 -12.12 3.54
CA SER A 99 24.97 -12.68 2.27
C SER A 99 24.11 -12.09 1.13
N PRO A 100 24.59 -12.15 -0.12
CA PRO A 100 23.76 -11.83 -1.29
C PRO A 100 22.46 -12.63 -1.28
N CYS A 101 21.36 -11.96 -1.62
CA CYS A 101 20.01 -12.53 -1.72
C CYS A 101 19.27 -11.86 -2.89
N ASN A 102 18.03 -12.24 -3.15
CA ASN A 102 17.17 -11.40 -3.99
C ASN A 102 16.90 -10.09 -3.23
N ALA A 103 16.89 -8.98 -3.95
CA ALA A 103 16.55 -7.67 -3.41
C ALA A 103 15.80 -6.82 -4.42
N ILE A 104 15.02 -5.86 -3.93
CA ILE A 104 14.33 -4.85 -4.72
C ILE A 104 14.85 -3.48 -4.32
N VAL A 105 15.12 -2.65 -5.32
CA VAL A 105 15.37 -1.22 -5.16
C VAL A 105 14.10 -0.46 -5.50
N SER A 106 13.56 0.30 -4.55
CA SER A 106 12.41 1.17 -4.76
C SER A 106 12.65 2.56 -4.19
N ASP A 107 11.78 3.51 -4.53
CA ASP A 107 11.67 4.74 -3.75
C ASP A 107 11.36 4.39 -2.28
N ARG A 108 11.91 5.19 -1.37
CA ARG A 108 11.59 5.10 0.04
C ARG A 108 10.32 5.89 0.34
N ILE A 109 9.38 5.26 1.04
CA ILE A 109 8.24 5.96 1.62
C ILE A 109 8.76 6.82 2.78
N PRO A 110 8.51 8.14 2.78
CA PRO A 110 8.94 9.02 3.86
C PRO A 110 8.28 8.61 5.18
N PRO A 111 9.01 8.61 6.31
CA PRO A 111 8.40 8.36 7.60
C PRO A 111 7.71 9.61 8.13
N PHE A 112 6.78 9.44 9.08
CA PHE A 112 6.18 10.58 9.78
C PHE A 112 7.22 11.36 10.61
N PRO A 113 7.06 12.71 10.71
CA PRO A 113 7.97 13.54 11.48
C PRO A 113 7.82 13.27 12.99
N GLU A 114 8.80 13.75 13.75
CA GLU A 114 8.88 13.55 15.20
C GLU A 114 7.60 13.96 15.95
N GLN A 115 6.98 15.07 15.56
CA GLN A 115 5.75 15.56 16.21
C GLN A 115 4.59 14.56 16.09
N THR A 116 4.44 13.92 14.93
CA THR A 116 3.41 12.90 14.73
C THR A 116 3.74 11.62 15.52
N ARG A 117 5.02 11.24 15.58
CA ARG A 117 5.47 10.11 16.41
C ARG A 117 5.20 10.36 17.89
N GLU A 118 5.50 11.55 18.40
CA GLU A 118 5.19 11.96 19.77
C GLU A 118 3.70 11.89 20.08
N LEU A 119 2.84 12.37 19.17
CA LEU A 119 1.39 12.28 19.32
C LEU A 119 0.93 10.83 19.53
N ILE A 120 1.36 9.92 18.65
CA ILE A 120 1.00 8.50 18.72
C ILE A 120 1.57 7.84 19.98
N VAL A 121 2.84 8.11 20.29
CA VAL A 121 3.51 7.53 21.46
C VAL A 121 2.85 7.98 22.77
N ASN A 122 2.53 9.27 22.88
CA ASN A 122 1.89 9.83 24.07
C ASN A 122 0.49 9.28 24.29
N LYS A 123 -0.25 9.01 23.21
CA LYS A 123 -1.63 8.51 23.25
C LYS A 123 -1.71 7.03 23.62
N TYR A 124 -0.89 6.18 22.99
CA TYR A 124 -1.10 4.74 23.01
C TYR A 124 -0.12 3.95 23.89
N PHE A 125 1.01 4.55 24.29
CA PHE A 125 2.05 3.83 25.03
C PHE A 125 2.13 4.27 26.48
N ASN A 126 2.55 3.34 27.35
CA ASN A 126 2.72 3.61 28.77
C ASN A 126 3.78 4.72 28.99
N PRO A 127 3.51 5.76 29.80
CA PRO A 127 4.45 6.85 30.05
C PRO A 127 5.87 6.43 30.43
N LYS A 128 6.02 5.26 31.07
CA LYS A 128 7.33 4.71 31.48
C LYS A 128 8.22 4.30 30.31
N ILE A 129 7.65 3.97 29.15
CA ILE A 129 8.39 3.48 27.97
C ILE A 129 8.39 4.48 26.81
N GLN A 130 7.64 5.58 26.89
CA GLN A 130 7.51 6.55 25.80
C GLN A 130 8.86 7.12 25.35
N MET A 131 9.72 7.51 26.31
CA MET A 131 11.04 8.04 25.99
C MET A 131 11.96 7.00 25.33
N GLU A 132 11.87 5.74 25.76
CA GLU A 132 12.60 4.63 25.13
C GLU A 132 12.15 4.43 23.68
N ILE A 133 10.83 4.45 23.44
CA ILE A 133 10.26 4.28 22.10
C ILE A 133 10.70 5.43 21.18
N LEU A 134 10.60 6.68 21.63
CA LEU A 134 10.93 7.86 20.83
C LEU A 134 12.42 7.96 20.49
N THR A 135 13.29 7.51 21.40
CA THR A 135 14.75 7.56 21.20
C THR A 135 15.30 6.37 20.41
N THR A 136 14.57 5.26 20.37
CA THR A 136 14.97 4.06 19.63
C THR A 136 15.00 4.33 18.14
N ALA A 137 16.17 4.16 17.51
CA ALA A 137 16.37 4.44 16.09
C ALA A 137 15.43 3.64 15.17
N ALA A 138 15.12 2.39 15.52
CA ALA A 138 14.20 1.53 14.76
C ALA A 138 12.77 2.09 14.65
N ASN A 139 12.37 3.01 15.54
CA ASN A 139 11.02 3.61 15.55
C ASN A 139 10.96 4.96 14.81
N ARG A 140 12.07 5.43 14.24
CA ARG A 140 12.10 6.71 13.52
C ARG A 140 11.44 6.62 12.15
N ASP A 141 11.44 5.43 11.56
CA ASP A 141 10.97 5.17 10.20
C ASP A 141 9.49 4.74 10.14
N CYS A 142 8.63 5.28 11.00
CA CYS A 142 7.27 4.75 11.16
C CYS A 142 6.34 5.13 10.00
N LEU A 143 5.56 4.13 9.57
CA LEU A 143 4.36 4.28 8.75
C LEU A 143 3.16 3.92 9.63
N ILE A 144 1.98 4.51 9.38
CA ILE A 144 0.80 4.33 10.24
C ILE A 144 -0.22 3.45 9.54
N ARG A 145 -0.69 2.39 10.19
CA ARG A 145 -1.82 1.58 9.69
C ARG A 145 -3.15 2.25 10.10
N PRO A 146 -4.11 2.47 9.18
CA PRO A 146 -5.32 3.23 9.45
C PRO A 146 -6.41 2.38 10.14
N TYR A 147 -6.21 2.01 11.41
CA TYR A 147 -7.23 1.30 12.19
C TYR A 147 -8.39 2.24 12.55
N LEU A 148 -9.63 1.84 12.25
CA LEU A 148 -10.83 2.67 12.43
C LEU A 148 -10.94 3.27 13.84
N ASP A 149 -10.88 2.42 14.86
CA ASP A 149 -10.97 2.81 16.27
C ASP A 149 -9.86 3.77 16.68
N GLN A 150 -8.64 3.56 16.18
CA GLN A 150 -7.50 4.42 16.46
C GLN A 150 -7.61 5.77 15.75
N MET A 151 -8.15 5.80 14.53
CA MET A 151 -8.38 7.04 13.78
C MET A 151 -9.41 7.92 14.49
N GLU A 152 -10.50 7.32 15.00
CA GLU A 152 -11.50 8.02 15.83
C GLU A 152 -10.89 8.58 17.11
N ASP A 153 -10.10 7.77 17.83
CA ASP A 153 -9.55 8.13 19.14
C ASP A 153 -8.49 9.25 19.10
N ILE A 154 -7.74 9.36 17.98
CA ILE A 154 -6.81 10.49 17.76
C ILE A 154 -7.50 11.71 17.12
N GLY A 155 -8.78 11.61 16.78
CA GLY A 155 -9.57 12.73 16.27
C GLY A 155 -9.39 12.99 14.77
N ILE A 156 -9.11 11.98 13.96
CA ILE A 156 -9.24 12.09 12.50
C ILE A 156 -10.72 12.30 12.17
N SER A 157 -11.00 13.28 11.31
CA SER A 157 -12.37 13.59 10.93
C SER A 157 -13.02 12.44 10.16
N ILE A 158 -14.34 12.30 10.30
CA ILE A 158 -15.11 11.34 9.49
C ILE A 158 -14.90 11.56 7.99
N GLU A 159 -14.71 12.80 7.54
CA GLU A 159 -14.43 13.12 6.14
C GLU A 159 -13.12 12.50 5.65
N ASN A 160 -12.04 12.60 6.44
CA ASN A 160 -10.76 11.98 6.11
C ASN A 160 -10.82 10.46 6.19
N MET A 161 -11.50 9.90 7.20
CA MET A 161 -11.72 8.46 7.31
C MET A 161 -12.49 7.91 6.10
N GLN A 162 -13.53 8.62 5.65
CA GLN A 162 -14.25 8.30 4.42
C GLN A 162 -13.36 8.44 3.17
N LYS A 163 -12.44 9.42 3.13
CA LYS A 163 -11.48 9.56 2.02
C LYS A 163 -10.53 8.36 1.97
N TYR A 164 -10.03 7.87 3.10
CA TYR A 164 -9.24 6.63 3.18
C TYR A 164 -10.02 5.41 2.66
N ALA A 165 -11.28 5.25 3.10
CA ALA A 165 -12.13 4.15 2.63
C ALA A 165 -12.38 4.21 1.11
N ARG A 166 -12.57 5.41 0.54
CA ARG A 166 -12.64 5.60 -0.91
C ARG A 166 -11.34 5.18 -1.61
N MET A 167 -10.19 5.61 -1.11
CA MET A 167 -8.89 5.23 -1.68
C MET A 167 -8.70 3.70 -1.72
N MET A 168 -9.08 3.00 -0.65
CA MET A 168 -9.01 1.53 -0.60
C MET A 168 -9.96 0.86 -1.58
N GLY A 169 -11.21 1.34 -1.69
CA GLY A 169 -12.20 0.80 -2.62
C GLY A 169 -11.79 1.00 -4.08
N GLU A 170 -11.25 2.17 -4.40
CA GLU A 170 -10.70 2.47 -5.72
C GLU A 170 -9.48 1.60 -6.05
N ALA A 171 -8.56 1.43 -5.09
CA ALA A 171 -7.37 0.60 -5.26
C ALA A 171 -7.76 -0.86 -5.57
N LEU A 172 -8.65 -1.47 -4.80
CA LEU A 172 -9.07 -2.85 -5.02
C LEU A 172 -9.81 -3.03 -6.35
N ALA A 173 -10.72 -2.12 -6.72
CA ALA A 173 -11.36 -2.15 -8.03
C ALA A 173 -10.34 -2.06 -9.17
N THR A 174 -9.28 -1.27 -8.98
CA THR A 174 -8.18 -1.15 -9.94
C THR A 174 -7.38 -2.44 -10.06
N LEU A 175 -7.01 -3.06 -8.95
CA LEU A 175 -6.31 -4.34 -8.94
C LEU A 175 -7.14 -5.44 -9.62
N HIS A 176 -8.43 -5.52 -9.30
CA HIS A 176 -9.32 -6.55 -9.82
C HIS A 176 -9.60 -6.39 -11.32
N TRP A 177 -10.03 -5.20 -11.76
CA TRP A 177 -10.66 -5.07 -13.09
C TRP A 177 -9.74 -4.50 -14.17
N LEU A 178 -8.72 -3.74 -13.76
CA LEU A 178 -7.69 -3.23 -14.67
C LEU A 178 -6.40 -4.04 -14.55
N GLY A 179 -6.12 -4.47 -13.33
CA GLY A 179 -5.00 -5.29 -12.95
C GLY A 179 -5.20 -6.77 -13.18
N GLU A 180 -6.42 -7.30 -13.11
CA GLU A 180 -6.67 -8.75 -13.10
C GLU A 180 -5.78 -9.48 -12.08
N MET A 181 -5.75 -8.93 -10.86
CA MET A 181 -5.02 -9.41 -9.69
C MET A 181 -5.98 -9.55 -8.51
N ASP A 182 -5.72 -10.48 -7.61
CA ASP A 182 -6.59 -10.75 -6.44
C ASP A 182 -6.37 -9.82 -5.24
N GLY A 183 -5.26 -9.08 -5.22
CA GLY A 183 -4.91 -8.19 -4.10
C GLY A 183 -4.55 -8.93 -2.81
N ASN A 184 -4.11 -10.19 -2.89
CA ASN A 184 -3.73 -10.97 -1.72
C ASN A 184 -2.50 -10.39 -1.02
N ASP A 185 -2.64 -10.21 0.30
CA ASP A 185 -1.67 -9.68 1.25
C ASP A 185 -1.21 -8.22 1.04
N ILE A 186 -1.92 -7.44 0.22
CA ILE A 186 -1.62 -6.01 0.13
C ILE A 186 -1.86 -5.30 1.46
N GLU A 187 -1.00 -4.35 1.79
CA GLU A 187 -1.14 -3.49 2.96
C GLU A 187 -1.39 -2.03 2.55
N PHE A 188 -2.22 -1.34 3.32
CA PHE A 188 -2.41 0.10 3.24
C PHE A 188 -1.81 0.79 4.45
N VAL A 189 -1.02 1.83 4.20
CA VAL A 189 -0.39 2.65 5.26
C VAL A 189 -0.54 4.12 4.94
N LEU A 190 -0.60 4.96 5.96
CA LEU A 190 -0.49 6.40 5.88
C LEU A 190 0.98 6.79 5.98
N ALA A 191 1.40 7.73 5.14
CA ALA A 191 2.73 8.31 5.22
C ALA A 191 2.80 9.67 4.50
N PRO A 192 3.75 10.56 4.90
CA PRO A 192 3.99 11.80 4.19
C PRO A 192 4.35 11.62 2.71
N LEU A 193 4.25 12.72 1.97
CA LEU A 193 4.73 12.80 0.59
C LEU A 193 6.25 13.01 0.55
N PRO A 194 6.94 12.60 -0.53
CA PRO A 194 8.33 12.96 -0.74
C PRO A 194 8.53 14.48 -0.75
N PHE A 195 9.61 14.97 -0.12
CA PHE A 195 9.87 16.40 0.07
C PHE A 195 9.93 17.23 -1.22
N ASP A 196 10.30 16.63 -2.35
CA ASP A 196 10.53 17.34 -3.63
C ASP A 196 9.31 17.34 -4.57
N GLU A 197 8.14 16.88 -4.11
CA GLU A 197 6.97 16.76 -4.97
C GLU A 197 6.19 18.10 -5.06
N GLN A 198 6.40 18.84 -6.14
CA GLN A 198 5.83 20.18 -6.36
C GLN A 198 4.44 20.18 -7.04
N GLN A 199 3.86 19.03 -7.34
CA GLN A 199 2.56 18.98 -8.03
C GLN A 199 1.39 19.13 -7.04
N PRO A 200 0.28 19.80 -7.44
CA PRO A 200 -0.93 19.80 -6.65
C PRO A 200 -1.47 18.37 -6.56
N ASN A 201 -1.14 17.70 -5.47
CA ASN A 201 -1.56 16.34 -5.23
C ASN A 201 -2.99 16.37 -4.65
N THR A 202 -3.97 15.97 -5.46
CA THR A 202 -5.39 15.90 -5.07
C THR A 202 -5.64 14.89 -3.94
N ASP A 203 -4.70 13.96 -3.75
CA ASP A 203 -4.76 12.89 -2.75
C ASP A 203 -4.07 13.27 -1.44
N LEU A 204 -3.61 14.52 -1.31
CA LEU A 204 -3.11 15.06 -0.05
C LEU A 204 -4.24 15.13 0.99
N ILE A 205 -3.93 14.70 2.20
CA ILE A 205 -4.80 14.70 3.37
C ILE A 205 -4.07 15.47 4.48
N THR A 206 -4.81 16.29 5.21
CA THR A 206 -4.29 17.08 6.33
C THR A 206 -5.22 16.89 7.52
N ASP A 207 -4.67 16.42 8.63
CA ASP A 207 -5.33 16.29 9.93
C ASP A 207 -4.29 16.30 11.07
N VAL A 208 -4.66 15.70 12.20
CA VAL A 208 -3.84 15.55 13.41
C VAL A 208 -2.50 14.84 13.16
N LEU A 209 -2.38 14.01 12.11
CA LEU A 209 -1.12 13.35 11.74
C LEU A 209 -0.20 14.25 10.90
N GLY A 210 -0.67 15.43 10.49
CA GLY A 210 0.01 16.32 9.56
C GLY A 210 -0.36 16.05 8.10
N GLN A 211 0.45 16.56 7.17
CA GLN A 211 0.25 16.36 5.73
C GLN A 211 0.73 14.97 5.29
N HIS A 212 -0.17 14.17 4.73
CA HIS A 212 0.14 12.81 4.33
C HIS A 212 -0.83 12.29 3.25
N THR A 213 -0.62 11.05 2.83
CA THR A 213 -1.52 10.32 1.93
C THR A 213 -1.47 8.83 2.22
N MET A 214 -2.26 8.04 1.48
CA MET A 214 -2.28 6.59 1.60
C MET A 214 -1.36 5.94 0.57
N TRP A 215 -0.57 4.99 1.05
CA TRP A 215 0.31 4.14 0.27
C TRP A 215 -0.18 2.70 0.31
N MET A 216 0.05 1.99 -0.79
CA MET A 216 -0.22 0.56 -0.93
C MET A 216 1.11 -0.17 -1.18
N LEU A 217 1.35 -1.26 -0.45
CA LEU A 217 2.60 -2.01 -0.47
C LEU A 217 2.37 -3.52 -0.21
N ASP A 218 3.46 -4.29 -0.26
CA ASP A 218 3.53 -5.76 -0.08
C ASP A 218 2.71 -6.54 -1.12
N PHE A 219 3.26 -6.69 -2.33
CA PHE A 219 2.56 -7.35 -3.44
C PHE A 219 3.05 -8.78 -3.69
N ASP A 220 3.82 -9.36 -2.77
CA ASP A 220 4.56 -10.59 -3.00
C ASP A 220 3.68 -11.85 -2.99
N LEU A 221 2.48 -11.78 -2.41
CA LEU A 221 1.48 -12.85 -2.47
C LEU A 221 0.32 -12.59 -3.45
N CYS A 222 0.29 -11.42 -4.10
CA CYS A 222 -0.68 -11.13 -5.16
C CYS A 222 -0.55 -12.14 -6.30
N GLN A 223 -1.67 -12.65 -6.78
CA GLN A 223 -1.74 -13.57 -7.91
C GLN A 223 -2.61 -13.01 -9.04
N PRO A 224 -2.37 -13.46 -10.29
CA PRO A 224 -3.34 -13.24 -11.37
C PRO A 224 -4.72 -13.76 -10.98
N MET A 225 -5.75 -12.98 -11.29
CA MET A 225 -7.15 -13.30 -11.00
C MET A 225 -7.89 -13.58 -12.31
N PRO A 226 -8.49 -14.77 -12.49
CA PRO A 226 -9.38 -15.05 -13.62
C PRO A 226 -10.61 -14.13 -13.65
N MET A 227 -11.11 -13.79 -14.84
CA MET A 227 -12.35 -12.99 -15.00
C MET A 227 -13.58 -13.90 -15.01
N SER A 228 -13.77 -14.65 -13.91
CA SER A 228 -14.84 -15.63 -13.71
C SER A 228 -15.28 -15.66 -12.23
N ASP A 229 -16.32 -16.43 -11.90
CA ASP A 229 -16.75 -16.63 -10.51
C ASP A 229 -15.64 -17.22 -9.62
N ASP A 230 -14.78 -18.11 -10.16
CA ASP A 230 -13.63 -18.64 -9.43
C ASP A 230 -12.62 -17.53 -9.06
N GLY A 231 -12.38 -16.60 -9.98
CA GLY A 231 -11.51 -15.45 -9.71
C GLY A 231 -12.14 -14.48 -8.71
N VAL A 232 -13.46 -14.29 -8.75
CA VAL A 232 -14.17 -13.53 -7.72
C VAL A 232 -14.00 -14.21 -6.36
N GLN A 233 -14.15 -15.54 -6.27
CA GLN A 233 -13.95 -16.26 -5.02
C GLN A 233 -12.51 -16.18 -4.51
N GLN A 234 -11.52 -16.15 -5.42
CA GLN A 234 -10.12 -15.91 -5.10
C GLN A 234 -9.92 -14.52 -4.46
N ALA A 235 -10.46 -13.45 -5.07
CA ALA A 235 -10.41 -12.10 -4.50
C ALA A 235 -11.16 -11.97 -3.18
N VAL A 236 -12.31 -12.64 -3.01
CA VAL A 236 -13.03 -12.69 -1.73
C VAL A 236 -12.16 -13.36 -0.66
N THR A 237 -11.46 -14.43 -1.02
CA THR A 237 -10.55 -15.13 -0.10
C THR A 237 -9.38 -14.25 0.29
N ALA A 238 -8.78 -13.53 -0.67
CA ALA A 238 -7.74 -12.53 -0.41
C ALA A 238 -8.26 -11.43 0.53
N PHE A 239 -9.42 -10.84 0.24
CA PHE A 239 -10.05 -9.84 1.09
C PHE A 239 -10.28 -10.33 2.52
N TRP A 240 -10.65 -11.57 2.77
CA TRP A 240 -10.80 -12.04 4.16
C TRP A 240 -9.48 -12.42 4.83
N ARG A 241 -8.42 -12.66 4.06
CA ARG A 241 -7.11 -13.04 4.56
C ARG A 241 -6.23 -11.85 4.91
N ASN A 242 -6.21 -10.79 4.11
CA ASN A 242 -5.36 -9.66 4.50
C ASN A 242 -5.90 -9.03 5.77
N ASP A 243 -5.00 -8.35 6.47
CA ASP A 243 -5.31 -7.71 7.72
C ASP A 243 -6.53 -6.77 7.59
N PRO A 244 -7.32 -6.58 8.67
CA PRO A 244 -8.57 -5.83 8.65
C PRO A 244 -8.38 -4.30 8.57
N PHE A 245 -7.42 -3.83 7.77
CA PHE A 245 -7.15 -2.41 7.53
C PHE A 245 -8.14 -1.78 6.56
N TYR A 246 -8.80 -2.59 5.71
CA TYR A 246 -9.89 -2.12 4.87
C TYR A 246 -11.25 -2.29 5.57
N PRO A 247 -12.22 -1.40 5.28
CA PRO A 247 -13.55 -1.45 5.87
C PRO A 247 -14.18 -2.83 5.69
N ARG A 248 -14.76 -3.36 6.77
CA ARG A 248 -15.46 -4.65 6.78
C ARG A 248 -16.98 -4.43 6.73
N PRO A 249 -17.75 -5.36 6.15
CA PRO A 249 -19.21 -5.29 6.20
C PRO A 249 -19.73 -5.05 7.61
N GLN A 250 -20.85 -4.31 7.70
CA GLN A 250 -21.53 -4.01 8.97
C GLN A 250 -20.71 -3.15 9.95
N ARG A 251 -19.56 -2.60 9.51
CA ARG A 251 -18.79 -1.59 10.25
C ARG A 251 -18.94 -0.22 9.58
N GLU A 252 -18.52 0.81 10.31
CA GLU A 252 -18.45 2.15 9.75
C GLU A 252 -17.53 2.18 8.52
N LEU A 253 -17.78 3.12 7.61
CA LEU A 253 -17.08 3.28 6.32
C LEU A 253 -17.33 2.19 5.26
N TRP A 254 -17.98 1.06 5.58
CA TRP A 254 -18.25 0.00 4.59
C TRP A 254 -19.04 0.52 3.39
N ASP A 255 -20.13 1.24 3.61
CA ASP A 255 -20.95 1.75 2.51
C ASP A 255 -20.16 2.69 1.59
N VAL A 256 -19.26 3.48 2.16
CA VAL A 256 -18.38 4.40 1.42
C VAL A 256 -17.34 3.63 0.60
N PHE A 257 -16.74 2.60 1.17
CA PHE A 257 -15.84 1.69 0.45
C PHE A 257 -16.58 0.97 -0.68
N ARG A 258 -17.75 0.39 -0.38
CA ARG A 258 -18.58 -0.38 -1.33
C ARG A 258 -18.99 0.47 -2.51
N GLU A 259 -19.52 1.67 -2.24
CA GLU A 259 -19.93 2.62 -3.27
C GLU A 259 -18.74 2.98 -4.17
N GLN A 260 -17.60 3.36 -3.59
CA GLN A 260 -16.42 3.73 -4.35
C GLN A 260 -15.87 2.55 -5.18
N TYR A 261 -15.83 1.35 -4.62
CA TYR A 261 -15.41 0.14 -5.32
C TYR A 261 -16.28 -0.11 -6.56
N LEU A 262 -17.60 -0.04 -6.42
CA LEU A 262 -18.54 -0.30 -7.53
C LEU A 262 -18.48 0.80 -8.61
N ILE A 263 -18.46 2.08 -8.21
CA ILE A 263 -18.33 3.21 -9.15
C ILE A 263 -16.99 3.13 -9.91
N THR A 264 -15.91 2.80 -9.22
CA THR A 264 -14.59 2.62 -9.85
C THR A 264 -14.60 1.44 -10.80
N SER A 265 -15.21 0.31 -10.40
CA SER A 265 -15.35 -0.89 -11.24
C SER A 265 -16.10 -0.56 -12.53
N GLU A 266 -17.23 0.14 -12.45
CA GLU A 266 -17.98 0.60 -13.62
C GLU A 266 -17.15 1.54 -14.51
N THR A 267 -16.44 2.48 -13.88
CA THR A 267 -15.58 3.42 -14.59
C THR A 267 -14.49 2.70 -15.40
N ILE A 268 -13.82 1.74 -14.78
CA ILE A 268 -12.75 0.94 -15.41
C ILE A 268 -13.30 0.05 -16.51
N ILE A 269 -14.33 -0.74 -16.21
CA ILE A 269 -14.86 -1.77 -17.11
C ILE A 269 -15.43 -1.10 -18.35
N SER A 270 -16.26 -0.06 -18.21
CA SER A 270 -16.82 0.68 -19.35
C SER A 270 -15.80 1.57 -20.06
N GLY A 271 -14.67 1.90 -19.42
CA GLY A 271 -13.63 2.76 -19.98
C GLY A 271 -12.59 2.02 -20.81
N TYR A 272 -12.36 0.73 -20.55
CA TYR A 272 -11.22 -0.01 -21.10
C TYR A 272 -11.58 -1.31 -21.83
N ASN A 273 -12.61 -2.04 -21.41
CA ASN A 273 -13.00 -3.30 -22.05
C ASN A 273 -14.29 -3.13 -22.86
N GLN A 274 -14.21 -3.37 -24.17
CA GLN A 274 -15.37 -3.35 -25.06
C GLN A 274 -16.06 -4.71 -25.19
N VAL A 275 -15.51 -5.75 -24.57
CA VAL A 275 -16.02 -7.13 -24.62
C VAL A 275 -16.41 -7.54 -23.20
N ASP A 276 -17.55 -8.22 -23.08
CA ASP A 276 -18.08 -8.80 -21.84
C ASP A 276 -18.30 -7.78 -20.69
N ILE A 277 -18.64 -6.53 -21.02
CA ILE A 277 -18.92 -5.45 -20.03
C ILE A 277 -19.94 -5.92 -18.99
N ASP A 278 -21.10 -6.43 -19.44
CA ASP A 278 -22.17 -6.86 -18.54
C ASP A 278 -21.73 -7.98 -17.60
N GLN A 279 -20.94 -8.93 -18.11
CA GLN A 279 -20.37 -10.01 -17.33
C GLN A 279 -19.36 -9.48 -16.30
N ARG A 280 -18.42 -8.61 -16.69
CA ARG A 280 -17.46 -8.06 -15.72
C ARG A 280 -18.14 -7.20 -14.65
N LEU A 281 -19.17 -6.44 -15.01
CA LEU A 281 -19.96 -5.68 -14.05
C LEU A 281 -20.76 -6.59 -13.11
N SER A 282 -21.26 -7.73 -13.58
CA SER A 282 -21.90 -8.71 -12.71
C SER A 282 -20.91 -9.35 -11.75
N LEU A 283 -19.69 -9.70 -12.20
CA LEU A 283 -18.62 -10.19 -11.33
C LEU A 283 -18.20 -9.15 -10.27
N ALA A 284 -18.13 -7.86 -10.63
CA ALA A 284 -17.84 -6.78 -9.68
C ALA A 284 -18.89 -6.65 -8.58
N ARG A 285 -20.17 -6.75 -8.93
CA ARG A 285 -21.27 -6.80 -7.94
C ARG A 285 -21.19 -8.07 -7.10
N ARG A 286 -20.90 -9.21 -7.74
CA ARG A 286 -20.79 -10.51 -7.07
C ARG A 286 -19.72 -10.54 -5.99
N PHE A 287 -18.57 -9.89 -6.22
CA PHE A 287 -17.52 -9.73 -5.22
C PHE A 287 -18.06 -9.07 -3.92
N ILE A 288 -18.77 -7.95 -4.05
CA ILE A 288 -19.38 -7.25 -2.92
C ILE A 288 -20.43 -8.12 -2.23
N GLU A 289 -21.35 -8.74 -3.00
CA GLU A 289 -22.39 -9.62 -2.44
C GLU A 289 -21.78 -10.77 -1.61
N LEU A 290 -20.73 -11.41 -2.11
CA LEU A 290 -20.07 -12.52 -1.40
C LEU A 290 -19.35 -12.05 -0.12
N ILE A 291 -18.85 -10.82 -0.09
CA ILE A 291 -18.27 -10.24 1.12
C ILE A 291 -19.38 -9.90 2.13
N GLU A 292 -20.49 -9.32 1.71
CA GLU A 292 -21.59 -8.92 2.61
C GLU A 292 -22.36 -10.12 3.20
N THR A 293 -22.27 -11.29 2.57
CA THR A 293 -22.96 -12.52 2.97
C THR A 293 -22.07 -13.55 3.67
N ASN A 294 -20.77 -13.27 3.83
CA ASN A 294 -19.83 -14.11 4.57
C ASN A 294 -20.03 -13.97 6.09
#